data_AF-A0A1I3XUV3-F1
#
_entry.id   AF-A0A1I3XUV3-F1
#
_cell.length_a   1.000
_cell.length_b   1.000
_cell.length_c   1.000
_cell.angle_alpha   90.00
_cell.angle_beta   90.00
_cell.angle_gamma   90.00
#
_symmetry.space_group_name_H-M   'P 1'
#
loop_
_entity.id
_entity.type
_entity.pdbx_description
1 polymer ?
#
loop_
_entity_poly.entity_id
_entity_poly.type
_entity_poly.pdbx_seq_one_letter_code
_entity_poly.pdbx_strand_id
1 'polypeptide(L)'
;MTVSPTPRLALPLLEPGQAQKEMFHNEALALLDIAAQAAVVAALVNVPPTAPTIGQCWIIGAAPQGAWAGQARKLTGWTEGGWRFLTPRDGMRAWVAADQALALYSGGEWYQGRTYGRLFIEGRQVVGPRQPNVAEPTGGTTVDAEARRAISAVVQMLRQHGLIGVD
;
A
#
# COMPACT_ATOMS: atom_id res chain seq x y z
N MET A 1 -29.39 23.12 13.68
CA MET A 1 -28.51 21.94 13.67
C MET A 1 -27.39 22.29 12.72
N THR A 2 -26.14 22.19 13.14
CA THR A 2 -24.96 22.39 12.29
C THR A 2 -24.44 21.02 11.87
N VAL A 3 -24.12 20.82 10.60
CA VAL A 3 -23.53 19.56 10.13
C VAL A 3 -22.08 19.47 10.60
N SER A 4 -21.71 18.34 11.21
CA SER A 4 -20.33 18.04 11.58
C SER A 4 -19.44 17.93 10.32
N PRO A 5 -18.20 18.47 10.33
CA PRO A 5 -17.28 18.30 9.21
C PRO A 5 -16.80 16.85 9.08
N THR A 6 -16.10 16.53 7.99
CA THR A 6 -15.52 15.19 7.83
C THR A 6 -14.51 14.87 8.94
N PRO A 7 -14.43 13.61 9.39
CA PRO A 7 -13.75 13.31 10.65
C PRO A 7 -12.22 13.34 10.61
N ARG A 8 -11.57 13.14 9.45
CA ARG A 8 -10.10 13.06 9.37
C ARG A 8 -9.47 14.41 9.01
N LEU A 9 -10.07 15.14 8.07
CA LEU A 9 -9.52 16.36 7.50
C LEU A 9 -10.37 17.60 7.78
N ALA A 10 -11.45 17.47 8.54
CA ALA A 10 -12.36 18.56 8.89
C ALA A 10 -12.91 19.31 7.66
N LEU A 11 -13.19 18.59 6.56
CA LEU A 11 -13.76 19.19 5.36
C LEU A 11 -15.19 19.65 5.66
N PRO A 12 -15.54 20.91 5.32
CA PRO A 12 -16.87 21.44 5.61
C PRO A 12 -17.92 20.75 4.75
N LEU A 13 -18.99 20.30 5.37
CA LEU A 13 -20.13 19.70 4.70
C LEU A 13 -21.22 20.74 4.43
N LEU A 14 -22.00 20.53 3.38
CA LEU A 14 -23.18 21.33 3.10
C LEU A 14 -24.31 20.99 4.08
N GLU A 15 -24.98 22.02 4.58
CA GLU A 15 -26.17 21.89 5.40
C GLU A 15 -27.33 21.23 4.62
N PRO A 16 -28.31 20.61 5.31
CA PRO A 16 -29.50 20.08 4.66
C PRO A 16 -30.33 21.16 3.95
N GLY A 17 -31.07 20.78 2.92
CA GLY A 17 -32.00 21.68 2.23
C GLY A 17 -31.35 22.49 1.09
N GLN A 18 -30.19 22.06 0.58
CA GLN A 18 -29.49 22.69 -0.54
C GLN A 18 -29.94 22.11 -1.90
N ALA A 19 -31.25 21.91 -2.04
CA ALA A 19 -31.88 21.26 -3.19
C ALA A 19 -31.28 19.87 -3.50
N GLN A 20 -31.00 19.09 -2.45
CA GLN A 20 -30.45 17.72 -2.49
C GLN A 20 -29.02 17.61 -3.04
N LYS A 21 -28.35 18.73 -3.38
CA LYS A 21 -26.94 18.72 -3.79
C LYS A 21 -26.03 18.24 -2.66
N GLU A 22 -26.41 18.55 -1.41
CA GLU A 22 -25.71 18.15 -0.20
C GLU A 22 -25.50 16.64 -0.13
N MET A 23 -26.44 15.82 -0.63
CA MET A 23 -26.34 14.37 -0.57
C MET A 23 -25.14 13.88 -1.39
N PHE A 24 -25.02 14.32 -2.64
CA PHE A 24 -23.94 13.90 -3.53
C PHE A 24 -22.60 14.55 -3.16
N HIS A 25 -22.63 15.82 -2.81
CA HIS A 25 -21.41 16.56 -2.47
C HIS A 25 -20.79 16.06 -1.16
N ASN A 26 -21.59 15.88 -0.10
CA ASN A 26 -21.09 15.43 1.19
C ASN A 26 -20.60 13.98 1.12
N GLU A 27 -21.24 13.12 0.32
CA GLU A 27 -20.75 11.76 0.08
C GLU A 27 -19.39 11.76 -0.64
N ALA A 28 -19.22 12.64 -1.64
CA ALA A 28 -17.92 12.80 -2.31
C ALA A 28 -16.84 13.30 -1.33
N LEU A 29 -17.17 14.23 -0.43
CA LEU A 29 -16.25 14.71 0.60
C LEU A 29 -15.91 13.63 1.62
N ALA A 30 -16.87 12.80 2.04
CA ALA A 30 -16.62 11.67 2.94
C ALA A 30 -15.67 10.63 2.31
N LEU A 31 -15.83 10.34 1.03
CA LEU A 31 -14.92 9.46 0.29
C LEU A 31 -13.52 10.09 0.11
N LEU A 32 -13.46 11.40 -0.15
CA LEU A 32 -12.21 12.13 -0.27
C LEU A 32 -11.45 12.18 1.06
N ASP A 33 -12.15 12.36 2.19
CA ASP A 33 -11.58 12.33 3.54
C ASP A 33 -10.87 11.01 3.86
N ILE A 34 -11.43 9.89 3.37
CA ILE A 34 -10.85 8.56 3.50
C ILE A 34 -9.65 8.37 2.57
N ALA A 35 -9.74 8.85 1.33
CA ALA A 35 -8.72 8.63 0.30
C ALA A 35 -7.50 9.55 0.41
N ALA A 36 -7.72 10.80 0.81
CA ALA A 36 -6.66 11.79 0.94
C ALA A 36 -5.77 11.46 2.14
N GLN A 37 -4.46 11.32 1.90
CA GLN A 37 -3.51 10.88 2.91
C GLN A 37 -4.01 9.60 3.62
N ALA A 38 -4.45 8.61 2.82
CA ALA A 38 -5.06 7.40 3.34
C ALA A 38 -4.18 6.75 4.41
N ALA A 39 -4.77 6.56 5.58
CA ALA A 39 -4.13 5.96 6.74
C ALA A 39 -5.16 5.05 7.39
N VAL A 40 -4.80 3.78 7.56
CA VAL A 40 -5.69 2.73 8.02
C VAL A 40 -5.16 2.11 9.30
N VAL A 41 -6.07 1.66 10.15
CA VAL A 41 -5.75 0.95 11.38
C VAL A 41 -5.04 -0.35 11.05
N ALA A 42 -5.61 -1.13 10.12
CA ALA A 42 -5.06 -2.39 9.66
C ALA A 42 -5.43 -2.64 8.19
N ALA A 43 -4.68 -3.52 7.54
CA ALA A 43 -4.89 -3.92 6.17
C ALA A 43 -5.29 -5.39 6.03
N LEU A 44 -5.93 -5.71 4.90
CA LEU A 44 -6.37 -7.05 4.52
C LEU A 44 -7.29 -7.74 5.56
N VAL A 45 -8.10 -6.94 6.26
CA VAL A 45 -9.03 -7.44 7.29
C VAL A 45 -10.33 -7.89 6.64
N ASN A 46 -10.83 -9.07 7.02
CA ASN A 46 -12.07 -9.62 6.44
C ASN A 46 -13.31 -9.38 7.31
N VAL A 47 -13.14 -9.20 8.62
CA VAL A 47 -14.25 -9.02 9.56
C VAL A 47 -14.27 -7.57 10.03
N PRO A 48 -15.39 -6.84 9.91
CA PRO A 48 -15.49 -5.49 10.42
C PRO A 48 -15.27 -5.46 11.93
N PRO A 49 -14.58 -4.43 12.47
CA PRO A 49 -14.50 -4.22 13.91
C PRO A 49 -15.90 -4.03 14.51
N THR A 50 -16.10 -4.49 15.73
CA THR A 50 -17.40 -4.40 16.44
C THR A 50 -17.69 -3.00 16.97
N ALA A 51 -16.67 -2.23 17.30
CA ALA A 51 -16.78 -0.87 17.83
C ALA A 51 -15.78 0.09 17.15
N PRO A 52 -15.93 0.36 15.85
CA PRO A 52 -15.09 1.35 15.16
C PRO A 52 -15.35 2.76 15.70
N THR A 53 -14.28 3.54 15.85
CA THR A 53 -14.37 4.98 16.11
C THR A 53 -14.51 5.73 14.80
N ILE A 54 -15.28 6.82 14.80
CA ILE A 54 -15.47 7.67 13.62
C ILE A 54 -14.09 8.14 13.09
N GLY A 55 -13.93 8.09 11.76
CA GLY A 55 -12.69 8.45 11.05
C GLY A 55 -11.69 7.28 10.88
N GLN A 56 -11.86 6.19 11.62
CA GLN A 56 -11.02 5.00 11.42
C GLN A 56 -11.29 4.35 10.07
N CYS A 57 -10.23 3.83 9.46
CA CYS A 57 -10.26 3.21 8.14
C CYS A 57 -9.51 1.88 8.11
N TRP A 58 -9.85 1.02 7.14
CA TRP A 58 -9.27 -0.30 6.93
C TRP A 58 -9.13 -0.61 5.44
N ILE A 59 -8.14 -1.43 5.10
CA ILE A 59 -8.13 -2.12 3.80
C ILE A 59 -8.80 -3.48 3.99
N ILE A 60 -9.82 -3.75 3.19
CA ILE A 60 -10.57 -5.00 3.25
C ILE A 60 -9.78 -6.13 2.56
N GLY A 61 -9.78 -7.31 3.17
CA GLY A 61 -9.18 -8.52 2.60
C GLY A 61 -9.94 -9.09 1.40
N ALA A 62 -9.56 -10.30 0.99
CA ALA A 62 -10.12 -10.96 -0.17
C ALA A 62 -11.51 -11.59 0.07
N ALA A 63 -11.83 -11.91 1.33
CA ALA A 63 -13.02 -12.68 1.70
C ALA A 63 -13.81 -11.96 2.82
N PRO A 64 -14.35 -10.76 2.55
CA PRO A 64 -15.00 -9.97 3.57
C PRO A 64 -16.32 -10.56 4.06
N GLN A 65 -16.65 -10.25 5.30
CA GLN A 65 -17.80 -10.79 6.04
C GLN A 65 -18.69 -9.67 6.59
N GLY A 66 -19.91 -10.02 7.00
CA GLY A 66 -20.85 -9.10 7.63
C GLY A 66 -21.11 -7.87 6.78
N ALA A 67 -21.01 -6.67 7.39
CA ALA A 67 -21.23 -5.39 6.72
C ALA A 67 -20.25 -5.11 5.57
N TRP A 68 -19.14 -5.85 5.47
CA TRP A 68 -18.15 -5.70 4.41
C TRP A 68 -18.35 -6.69 3.25
N ALA A 69 -19.33 -7.59 3.31
CA ALA A 69 -19.58 -8.58 2.26
C ALA A 69 -19.72 -7.91 0.87
N GLY A 70 -19.03 -8.48 -0.13
CA GLY A 70 -19.00 -7.92 -1.49
C GLY A 70 -18.06 -6.71 -1.69
N GLN A 71 -17.35 -6.27 -0.65
CA GLN A 71 -16.45 -5.10 -0.70
C GLN A 71 -14.96 -5.50 -0.68
N ALA A 72 -14.63 -6.66 -1.26
CA ALA A 72 -13.26 -7.20 -1.23
C ALA A 72 -12.25 -6.19 -1.80
N ARG A 73 -11.08 -6.10 -1.16
CA ARG A 73 -9.96 -5.22 -1.54
C ARG A 73 -10.24 -3.72 -1.51
N LYS A 74 -11.42 -3.27 -1.10
CA LYS A 74 -11.74 -1.84 -0.99
C LYS A 74 -11.08 -1.20 0.22
N LEU A 75 -10.84 0.11 0.12
CA LEU A 75 -10.58 0.95 1.28
C LEU A 75 -11.92 1.29 1.93
N THR A 76 -12.03 1.17 3.24
CA THR A 76 -13.26 1.51 3.97
C THR A 76 -12.99 2.43 5.13
N GLY A 77 -13.95 3.30 5.44
CA GLY A 77 -13.93 4.20 6.59
C GLY A 77 -15.25 4.18 7.35
N TRP A 78 -15.17 4.33 8.67
CA TRP A 78 -16.34 4.49 9.53
C TRP A 78 -16.65 5.98 9.72
N THR A 79 -17.87 6.39 9.39
CA THR A 79 -18.35 7.78 9.50
C THR A 79 -19.58 7.84 10.40
N GLU A 80 -20.06 9.05 10.72
CA GLU A 80 -21.36 9.22 11.40
C GLU A 80 -22.51 8.56 10.63
N GLY A 81 -22.44 8.55 9.30
CA GLY A 81 -23.39 7.89 8.41
C GLY A 81 -23.10 6.39 8.17
N GLY A 82 -22.22 5.76 8.95
CA GLY A 82 -21.83 4.36 8.83
C GLY A 82 -20.64 4.10 7.90
N TRP A 83 -20.55 2.86 7.38
CA TRP A 83 -19.46 2.44 6.51
C TRP A 83 -19.48 3.18 5.16
N ARG A 84 -18.31 3.57 4.70
CA ARG A 84 -18.07 4.03 3.33
C ARG A 84 -17.03 3.15 2.67
N PHE A 85 -17.22 2.86 1.39
CA PHE A 85 -16.38 1.95 0.63
C PHE A 85 -15.87 2.65 -0.62
N LEU A 86 -14.55 2.68 -0.75
CA LEU A 86 -13.86 3.29 -1.87
C LEU A 86 -13.13 2.20 -2.65
N THR A 87 -13.45 2.08 -3.94
CA THR A 87 -12.71 1.22 -4.86
C THR A 87 -11.35 1.84 -5.16
N PRO A 88 -10.23 1.21 -4.78
CA PRO A 88 -8.91 1.74 -5.05
C PRO A 88 -8.59 1.73 -6.55
N ARG A 89 -7.69 2.63 -6.96
CA ARG A 89 -7.10 2.68 -8.30
C ARG A 89 -5.63 2.28 -8.22
N ASP A 90 -5.10 1.71 -9.30
CA ASP A 90 -3.68 1.36 -9.37
C ASP A 90 -2.80 2.57 -9.05
N GLY A 91 -1.79 2.35 -8.22
CA GLY A 91 -0.91 3.39 -7.69
C GLY A 91 -1.38 4.02 -6.37
N MET A 92 -2.61 3.72 -5.90
CA MET A 92 -3.09 4.18 -4.61
C MET A 92 -2.21 3.66 -3.47
N ARG A 93 -1.94 4.51 -2.48
CA ARG A 93 -1.14 4.17 -1.32
C ARG A 93 -1.91 4.45 -0.05
N ALA A 94 -1.66 3.66 0.98
CA ALA A 94 -2.16 3.91 2.32
C ALA A 94 -1.12 3.53 3.36
N TRP A 95 -0.97 4.35 4.40
CA TRP A 95 -0.21 3.97 5.59
C TRP A 95 -1.00 2.97 6.42
N VAL A 96 -0.37 1.88 6.83
CA VAL A 96 -0.99 0.84 7.66
C VAL A 96 -0.38 0.90 9.05
N ALA A 97 -1.15 1.38 10.02
CA ALA A 97 -0.67 1.63 11.38
C ALA A 97 -0.23 0.35 12.09
N ALA A 98 -0.99 -0.75 11.95
CA ALA A 98 -0.65 -2.04 12.56
C ALA A 98 0.72 -2.57 12.14
N ASP A 99 1.12 -2.34 10.88
CA ASP A 99 2.34 -2.90 10.28
C ASP A 99 3.47 -1.87 10.17
N GLN A 100 3.21 -0.61 10.51
CA GLN A 100 4.13 0.52 10.32
C GLN A 100 4.73 0.58 8.91
N ALA A 101 3.87 0.35 7.90
CA ALA A 101 4.29 0.20 6.51
C ALA A 101 3.31 0.86 5.53
N LEU A 102 3.83 1.24 4.36
CA LEU A 102 3.01 1.65 3.22
C LEU A 102 2.48 0.42 2.47
N ALA A 103 1.18 0.42 2.21
CA ALA A 103 0.55 -0.48 1.25
C ALA A 103 0.39 0.23 -0.10
N LEU A 104 0.64 -0.49 -1.19
CA LEU A 104 0.41 -0.06 -2.57
C LEU A 104 -0.64 -0.95 -3.22
N TYR A 105 -1.66 -0.34 -3.81
CA TYR A 105 -2.61 -1.05 -4.67
C TYR A 105 -2.07 -1.13 -6.10
N SER A 106 -1.95 -2.34 -6.64
CA SER A 106 -1.46 -2.60 -7.99
C SER A 106 -2.03 -3.90 -8.54
N GLY A 107 -2.56 -3.87 -9.77
CA GLY A 107 -3.01 -5.09 -10.45
C GLY A 107 -4.13 -5.82 -9.70
N GLY A 108 -5.04 -5.08 -9.05
CA GLY A 108 -6.16 -5.65 -8.30
C GLY A 108 -5.85 -6.04 -6.85
N GLU A 109 -4.62 -5.86 -6.40
CA GLU A 109 -4.12 -6.38 -5.12
C GLU A 109 -3.42 -5.31 -4.29
N TRP A 110 -3.44 -5.47 -2.97
CA TRP A 110 -2.67 -4.63 -2.04
C TRP A 110 -1.39 -5.32 -1.63
N TYR A 111 -0.27 -4.61 -1.78
CA TYR A 111 1.04 -5.09 -1.39
C TYR A 111 1.66 -4.19 -0.34
N GLN A 112 2.16 -4.78 0.73
CA GLN A 112 2.96 -4.09 1.74
C GLN A 112 4.44 -4.40 1.54
N GLY A 113 5.31 -3.47 1.94
CA GLY A 113 6.77 -3.66 1.91
C GLY A 113 7.38 -3.71 0.49
N ARG A 114 6.58 -3.47 -0.56
CA ARG A 114 7.09 -3.34 -1.92
C ARG A 114 7.46 -1.89 -2.19
N THR A 115 8.71 -1.68 -2.58
CA THR A 115 9.15 -0.41 -3.19
C THR A 115 9.30 -0.61 -4.68
N TYR A 116 8.87 0.38 -5.46
CA TYR A 116 9.00 0.39 -6.90
C TYR A 116 9.87 1.57 -7.29
N GLY A 117 10.90 1.30 -8.09
CA GLY A 117 11.78 2.33 -8.63
C GLY A 117 13.25 2.12 -8.31
N ARG A 118 14.00 3.22 -8.32
CA ARG A 118 15.44 3.27 -8.07
C ARG A 118 15.70 3.86 -6.69
N LEU A 119 16.68 3.33 -5.97
CA LEU A 119 17.15 3.91 -4.71
C LEU A 119 18.33 4.83 -5.00
N PHE A 120 18.27 6.06 -4.51
CA PHE A 120 19.36 7.03 -4.57
C PHE A 120 19.80 7.40 -3.15
N ILE A 121 21.11 7.46 -2.93
CA ILE A 121 21.72 7.97 -1.70
C ILE A 121 22.65 9.11 -2.10
N GLU A 122 22.41 10.30 -1.53
CA GLU A 122 23.19 11.52 -1.82
C GLU A 122 23.31 11.81 -3.34
N GLY A 123 22.20 11.63 -4.07
CA GLY A 123 22.15 11.88 -5.51
C GLY A 123 22.73 10.76 -6.39
N ARG A 124 23.33 9.71 -5.81
CA ARG A 124 23.87 8.57 -6.56
C ARG A 124 22.93 7.38 -6.50
N GLN A 125 22.61 6.81 -7.66
CA GLN A 125 21.80 5.59 -7.74
C GLN A 125 22.57 4.42 -7.11
N VAL A 126 21.99 3.79 -6.10
CA VAL A 126 22.57 2.63 -5.40
C VAL A 126 21.82 1.33 -5.70
N VAL A 127 20.52 1.38 -6.00
CA VAL A 127 19.73 0.23 -6.46
C VAL A 127 18.97 0.64 -7.73
N GLY A 128 19.07 -0.20 -8.75
CA GLY A 128 18.39 -0.01 -10.05
C GLY A 128 17.60 -1.24 -10.47
N PRO A 129 17.17 -1.30 -11.74
CA PRO A 129 16.61 -2.52 -12.31
C PRO A 129 17.60 -3.68 -12.21
N ARG A 130 17.05 -4.89 -12.04
CA ARG A 130 17.83 -6.14 -12.06
C ARG A 130 18.69 -6.22 -13.32
N GLN A 131 19.97 -6.50 -13.14
CA GLN A 131 20.93 -6.65 -14.24
C GLN A 131 21.00 -8.11 -14.72
N PRO A 132 21.60 -8.38 -15.91
CA PRO A 132 21.89 -9.75 -16.34
C PRO A 132 22.74 -10.54 -15.34
N ASN A 133 22.73 -11.87 -15.42
CA ASN A 133 23.58 -12.70 -14.56
C ASN A 133 25.07 -12.44 -14.83
N VAL A 134 25.89 -12.64 -13.80
CA VAL A 134 27.35 -12.69 -13.91
C VAL A 134 27.77 -14.15 -13.84
N ALA A 135 28.48 -14.63 -14.86
CA ALA A 135 28.94 -16.01 -14.92
C ALA A 135 30.00 -16.32 -13.85
N GLU A 136 30.00 -17.55 -13.34
CA GLU A 136 31.02 -18.03 -12.42
C GLU A 136 32.40 -18.07 -13.10
N PRO A 137 33.50 -17.78 -12.38
CA PRO A 137 34.84 -17.90 -12.93
C PRO A 137 35.15 -19.37 -13.26
N THR A 138 35.36 -19.68 -14.54
CA THR A 138 35.68 -21.04 -15.02
C THR A 138 37.09 -21.18 -15.61
N GLY A 139 37.77 -20.08 -15.95
CA GLY A 139 39.11 -20.08 -16.55
C GLY A 139 40.28 -20.01 -15.55
N GLY A 140 41.48 -19.79 -16.08
CA GLY A 140 42.74 -19.57 -15.34
C GLY A 140 43.68 -20.79 -15.36
N THR A 141 44.96 -20.55 -15.67
CA THR A 141 46.02 -21.60 -15.65
C THR A 141 46.59 -21.84 -14.25
N THR A 142 46.55 -20.83 -13.39
CA THR A 142 46.84 -20.94 -11.95
C THR A 142 45.60 -20.47 -11.18
N VAL A 143 45.05 -21.32 -10.34
CA VAL A 143 43.78 -21.06 -9.64
C VAL A 143 44.03 -20.90 -8.15
N ASP A 144 43.70 -19.73 -7.62
CA ASP A 144 43.52 -19.52 -6.19
C ASP A 144 42.11 -20.00 -5.79
N ALA A 145 42.06 -21.07 -4.99
CA ALA A 145 40.81 -21.69 -4.58
C ALA A 145 40.02 -20.86 -3.56
N GLU A 146 40.70 -20.10 -2.70
CA GLU A 146 40.05 -19.26 -1.69
C GLU A 146 39.40 -18.05 -2.36
N ALA A 147 40.14 -17.39 -3.26
CA ALA A 147 39.60 -16.29 -4.05
C ALA A 147 38.40 -16.73 -4.91
N ARG A 148 38.48 -17.91 -5.55
CA ARG A 148 37.37 -18.45 -6.35
C ARG A 148 36.11 -18.64 -5.50
N ARG A 149 36.24 -19.24 -4.32
CA ARG A 149 35.11 -19.43 -3.40
C ARG A 149 34.49 -18.10 -2.97
N ALA A 150 35.32 -17.11 -2.65
CA ALA A 150 34.85 -15.78 -2.25
C ALA A 150 34.05 -15.10 -3.37
N ILE A 151 34.56 -15.12 -4.61
CA ILE A 151 33.87 -14.55 -5.77
C ILE A 151 32.51 -15.24 -5.99
N SER A 152 32.49 -16.57 -6.00
CA SER A 152 31.23 -17.31 -6.15
C SER A 152 30.23 -16.98 -5.04
N ALA A 153 30.68 -16.84 -3.79
CA ALA A 153 29.82 -16.45 -2.67
C ALA A 153 29.21 -15.04 -2.87
N VAL A 154 30.00 -14.07 -3.36
CA VAL A 154 29.50 -12.71 -3.65
C VAL A 154 28.47 -12.74 -4.79
N VAL A 155 28.74 -13.46 -5.88
CA VAL A 155 27.80 -13.58 -7.00
C VAL A 155 26.49 -14.22 -6.54
N GLN A 156 26.55 -15.28 -5.72
CA GLN A 156 25.36 -15.90 -5.14
C GLN A 156 24.56 -14.96 -4.24
N MET A 157 25.23 -14.14 -3.43
CA MET A 157 24.57 -13.12 -2.62
C MET A 157 23.80 -12.10 -3.49
N LEU A 158 24.40 -11.63 -4.58
CA LEU A 158 23.75 -10.71 -5.52
C LEU A 158 22.52 -11.32 -6.21
N ARG A 159 22.59 -12.63 -6.54
CA ARG A 159 21.46 -13.40 -7.08
C ARG A 159 20.32 -13.51 -6.06
N GLN A 160 20.63 -13.87 -4.82
CA GLN A 160 19.66 -14.03 -3.73
C GLN A 160 18.94 -12.72 -3.41
N HIS A 161 19.65 -11.59 -3.43
CA HIS A 161 19.05 -10.27 -3.29
C HIS A 161 18.29 -9.78 -4.53
N GLY A 162 18.34 -10.51 -5.66
CA GLY A 162 17.65 -10.16 -6.90
C GLY A 162 18.29 -9.01 -7.68
N LEU A 163 19.53 -8.64 -7.39
CA LEU A 163 20.25 -7.55 -8.07
C LEU A 163 20.73 -7.96 -9.47
N ILE A 164 21.06 -9.23 -9.66
CA ILE A 164 21.45 -9.83 -10.96
C ILE A 164 20.57 -11.03 -11.29
N GLY A 165 20.50 -11.41 -12.56
CA GLY A 165 19.83 -12.62 -13.05
C GLY A 165 20.30 -13.90 -12.36
N VAL A 166 19.44 -14.91 -12.31
CA VAL A 166 19.82 -16.29 -12.01
C VAL A 166 19.80 -17.00 -13.36
N ASP A 167 20.95 -17.41 -13.88
CA ASP A 167 20.99 -18.34 -15.02
C ASP A 167 20.66 -19.75 -14.52
#